data_AF-A0A931AV20-F1
#
_entry.id   AF-A0A931AV20-F1
#
_cell.length_a   1.000
_cell.length_b   1.000
_cell.length_c   1.000
_cell.angle_alpha   90.00
_cell.angle_beta   90.00
_cell.angle_gamma   90.00
#
_symmetry.space_group_name_H-M   'P 1'
#
loop_
_entity.id
_entity.type
_entity.pdbx_description
1 polymer ?
#
loop_
_entity_poly.entity_id
_entity_poly.type
_entity_poly.pdbx_seq_one_letter_code
_entity_poly.pdbx_strand_id
1 'polypeptide(L)'
;MKKVNREKGYQIYSYHSNNLDFIRLTELIEVFPSLSYSFPKIIKYEDFYLIDVEAKNGNSLIKANNLSKNLKKGLKVALIELIERVCTTGVLKKTLKESYDTWTISNNWLKTTNGNEIFLGTKNSFGYPNNSNGVAVGASLSEAKYFSLLELMERDTFLNYWYLHKVPHKVKLEEKSPLNYKMNILQNQGFIVEIFFLQNEFNYPVIWILCRSIEPDNFASYTTTAISKDINIAIEKALDESIYGLFTYHDVVQVKKIGKLVKKKGFKEIYDNACYYSLEENRSTFDYLNNAEYLDLSQIQAAPSELDYEVELNQINEQLLNDDYEAGYIIISSKNDSTRISTTGFWR
;
A
#
# COMPACT_ATOMS: atom_id res chain seq x y z
N MET A 1 24.59 23.38 -14.00
CA MET A 1 24.35 24.32 -15.12
C MET A 1 22.97 24.95 -14.94
N LYS A 2 22.96 26.30 -14.98
CA LYS A 2 21.90 27.28 -15.33
C LYS A 2 20.41 27.04 -15.00
N LYS A 3 19.81 28.13 -14.49
CA LYS A 3 18.37 28.46 -14.36
C LYS A 3 17.48 27.75 -15.37
N VAL A 4 16.50 27.01 -14.87
CA VAL A 4 15.36 26.51 -15.64
C VAL A 4 14.25 27.55 -15.59
N ASN A 5 13.82 27.96 -16.78
CA ASN A 5 12.72 28.89 -17.01
C ASN A 5 11.38 28.18 -16.76
N ARG A 6 10.47 28.87 -16.06
CA ARG A 6 9.11 28.42 -15.73
C ARG A 6 8.23 28.65 -16.96
N GLU A 7 7.74 27.60 -17.60
CA GLU A 7 6.52 27.62 -18.42
C GLU A 7 6.30 26.24 -19.06
N LYS A 8 5.35 25.49 -18.49
CA LYS A 8 4.45 24.47 -19.08
C LYS A 8 4.03 23.50 -17.99
N GLY A 9 2.71 23.41 -17.79
CA GLY A 9 2.06 22.75 -16.67
C GLY A 9 2.44 21.27 -16.53
N TYR A 10 2.79 20.91 -15.31
CA TYR A 10 2.78 19.55 -14.81
C TYR A 10 2.07 19.58 -13.47
N GLN A 11 0.94 18.88 -13.36
CA GLN A 11 0.29 18.64 -12.09
C GLN A 11 1.16 17.69 -11.27
N ILE A 12 1.39 18.12 -10.03
CA ILE A 12 2.11 17.40 -8.98
C ILE A 12 1.12 16.41 -8.38
N TYR A 13 1.39 15.11 -8.46
CA TYR A 13 0.81 14.18 -7.49
C TYR A 13 1.72 14.16 -6.27
N SER A 14 1.29 14.89 -5.25
CA SER A 14 2.00 15.07 -3.99
C SER A 14 1.98 13.77 -3.20
N TYR A 15 3.14 13.37 -2.67
CA TYR A 15 3.13 12.74 -1.36
C TYR A 15 2.65 13.82 -0.38
N HIS A 16 1.76 13.44 0.53
CA HIS A 16 0.78 14.31 1.18
C HIS A 16 1.31 15.31 2.23
N SER A 17 2.64 15.45 2.28
CA SER A 17 3.34 16.47 3.06
C SER A 17 4.41 17.18 2.23
N ASN A 18 4.24 18.51 2.15
CA ASN A 18 5.24 19.46 1.65
C ASN A 18 6.44 19.60 2.62
N ASN A 19 6.38 19.02 3.82
CA ASN A 19 7.42 19.16 4.87
C ASN A 19 8.43 18.00 4.90
N LEU A 20 8.17 16.88 4.22
CA LEU A 20 9.11 15.75 4.11
C LEU A 20 10.04 15.85 2.89
N ASP A 21 10.17 17.04 2.30
CA ASP A 21 10.86 17.28 1.03
C ASP A 21 12.37 17.01 1.02
N PHE A 22 12.94 16.65 2.17
CA PHE A 22 14.37 16.50 2.35
C PHE A 22 14.84 15.18 2.98
N ILE A 23 14.02 14.12 3.11
CA ILE A 23 14.54 12.84 3.64
C ILE A 23 15.73 12.36 2.80
N ARG A 24 16.92 12.45 3.39
CA ARG A 24 18.16 11.91 2.82
C ARG A 24 18.51 10.61 3.54
N LEU A 25 19.19 9.71 2.84
CA LEU A 25 19.77 8.52 3.46
C LEU A 25 20.69 8.89 4.64
N THR A 26 21.34 10.05 4.60
CA THR A 26 22.16 10.57 5.70
C THR A 26 21.34 10.88 6.95
N GLU A 27 20.13 11.44 6.80
CA GLU A 27 19.23 11.72 7.92
C GLU A 27 18.71 10.40 8.52
N LEU A 28 18.46 9.38 7.69
CA LEU A 28 18.12 8.04 8.16
C LEU A 28 19.22 7.39 9.00
N ILE A 29 20.47 7.58 8.60
CA ILE A 29 21.64 7.11 9.35
C ILE A 29 21.72 7.82 10.70
N GLU A 30 21.41 9.12 10.77
CA GLU A 30 21.38 9.87 12.03
C GLU A 30 20.26 9.40 12.97
N VAL A 31 19.08 9.09 12.43
CA VAL A 31 17.92 8.63 13.21
C VAL A 31 18.08 7.18 13.68
N PHE A 32 18.64 6.29 12.83
CA PHE A 32 18.88 4.89 13.16
C PHE A 32 20.34 4.48 12.91
N PRO A 33 21.28 4.96 13.74
CA PRO A 33 22.72 4.76 13.52
C PRO A 33 23.18 3.31 13.74
N SER A 34 22.34 2.48 14.36
CA SER A 34 22.61 1.05 14.53
C SER A 34 22.31 0.21 13.29
N LEU A 35 21.67 0.79 12.27
CA LEU A 35 21.39 0.11 11.01
C LEU A 35 22.51 0.34 10.01
N SER A 36 22.77 -0.68 9.20
CA SER A 36 23.63 -0.56 8.02
C SER A 36 22.76 -0.42 6.78
N TYR A 37 23.04 0.57 5.96
CA TYR A 37 22.26 0.88 4.77
C TYR A 37 23.05 0.52 3.51
N SER A 38 22.37 -0.03 2.50
CA SER A 38 22.94 -0.18 1.17
C SER A 38 22.67 1.07 0.33
N PHE A 39 23.49 1.29 -0.69
CA PHE A 39 23.15 2.27 -1.71
C PHE A 39 21.88 1.82 -2.45
N PRO A 40 20.96 2.75 -2.77
CA PRO A 40 19.76 2.41 -3.54
C PRO A 40 20.14 1.74 -4.87
N LYS A 41 19.51 0.60 -5.15
CA LYS A 41 19.59 -0.05 -6.45
C LYS A 41 18.56 0.62 -7.36
N ILE A 42 19.00 1.18 -8.47
CA ILE A 42 18.12 1.89 -9.41
C ILE A 42 18.23 1.20 -10.76
N ILE A 43 17.10 0.72 -11.28
CA ILE A 43 16.99 0.13 -12.62
C ILE A 43 16.10 1.04 -13.45
N LYS A 44 16.60 1.52 -14.59
CA LYS A 44 15.77 2.23 -15.55
C LYS A 44 15.06 1.22 -16.45
N TYR A 45 13.74 1.31 -16.53
CA TYR A 45 12.93 0.51 -17.43
C TYR A 45 11.97 1.43 -18.17
N GLU A 46 12.12 1.50 -19.49
CA GLU A 46 11.41 2.49 -20.33
C GLU A 46 11.53 3.91 -19.74
N ASP A 47 10.39 4.52 -19.39
CA ASP A 47 10.28 5.86 -18.80
C ASP A 47 10.29 5.85 -17.26
N PHE A 48 10.51 4.70 -16.63
CA PHE A 48 10.43 4.54 -15.17
C PHE A 48 11.78 4.17 -14.55
N TYR A 49 11.86 4.47 -13.25
CA TYR A 49 12.90 4.03 -12.36
C TYR A 49 12.29 3.06 -11.35
N LEU A 50 12.76 1.82 -11.37
CA LEU A 50 12.58 0.86 -10.28
C LEU A 50 13.66 1.14 -9.25
N ILE A 51 13.26 1.39 -8.01
CA ILE A 51 14.15 1.84 -6.94
C ILE A 51 13.99 0.88 -5.78
N ASP A 52 15.06 0.21 -5.38
CA ASP A 52 15.11 -0.61 -4.18
C ASP A 52 16.06 0.01 -3.17
N VAL A 53 15.63 0.11 -1.93
CA VAL A 53 16.45 0.53 -0.80
C VAL A 53 16.46 -0.56 0.27
N GLU A 54 17.61 -0.78 0.90
CA GLU A 54 17.73 -1.80 1.93
C GLU A 54 18.45 -1.27 3.18
N ALA A 55 17.97 -1.72 4.34
CA ALA A 55 18.64 -1.57 5.61
C ALA A 55 18.85 -2.95 6.25
N LYS A 56 19.92 -3.10 7.01
CA LYS A 56 20.26 -4.32 7.73
C LYS A 56 20.50 -4.04 9.21
N ASN A 57 19.99 -4.93 10.05
CA ASN A 57 20.36 -5.03 11.46
C ASN A 57 20.81 -6.46 11.77
N GLY A 58 22.12 -6.65 11.96
CA GLY A 58 22.70 -7.99 12.04
C GLY A 58 22.32 -8.82 10.80
N ASN A 59 21.62 -9.93 11.02
CA ASN A 59 21.18 -10.84 9.95
C ASN A 59 19.80 -10.51 9.35
N SER A 60 19.09 -9.51 9.91
CA SER A 60 17.76 -9.13 9.42
C SER A 60 17.89 -8.09 8.29
N LEU A 61 17.23 -8.36 7.16
CA LEU A 61 17.18 -7.49 5.98
C LEU A 61 15.81 -6.83 5.89
N ILE A 62 15.79 -5.51 5.83
CA ILE A 62 14.60 -4.68 5.63
C ILE A 62 14.72 -4.07 4.25
N LYS A 63 13.68 -4.24 3.42
CA LYS A 63 13.63 -3.70 2.06
C LYS A 63 12.45 -2.78 1.91
N ALA A 64 12.59 -1.74 1.11
CA ALA A 64 11.50 -0.92 0.62
C ALA A 64 11.78 -0.53 -0.83
N ASN A 65 10.75 -0.13 -1.56
CA ASN A 65 10.86 0.02 -2.99
C ASN A 65 9.89 1.05 -3.57
N ASN A 66 10.13 1.45 -4.82
CA ASN A 66 9.18 2.28 -5.54
C ASN A 66 9.37 2.16 -7.07
N LEU A 67 8.29 2.44 -7.80
CA LEU A 67 8.30 2.67 -9.24
C LEU A 67 7.87 4.11 -9.52
N SER A 68 8.69 4.88 -10.24
CA SER A 68 8.36 6.27 -10.58
C SER A 68 9.03 6.74 -11.85
N LYS A 69 8.36 7.59 -12.64
CA LYS A 69 8.97 8.32 -13.76
C LYS A 69 9.98 9.38 -13.31
N ASN A 70 9.84 9.86 -12.08
CA ASN A 70 10.73 10.83 -11.47
C ASN A 70 11.58 10.16 -10.41
N LEU A 71 12.88 10.00 -10.69
CA LEU A 71 13.84 9.34 -9.80
C LEU A 71 13.86 9.96 -8.39
N LYS A 72 13.85 11.29 -8.29
CA LYS A 72 13.89 11.97 -6.98
C LYS A 72 12.63 11.67 -6.16
N LYS A 73 11.46 11.74 -6.81
CA LYS A 73 10.19 11.39 -6.16
C LYS A 73 10.17 9.94 -5.73
N GLY A 74 10.59 9.02 -6.60
CA GLY A 74 10.56 7.59 -6.29
C GLY A 74 11.51 7.22 -5.16
N LEU A 75 12.71 7.82 -5.13
CA LEU A 75 13.66 7.60 -4.03
C LEU A 75 13.07 8.11 -2.70
N LYS A 76 12.40 9.26 -2.70
CA LYS A 76 11.70 9.77 -1.51
C LYS A 76 10.68 8.76 -0.99
N VAL A 77 9.83 8.22 -1.85
CA VAL A 77 8.80 7.24 -1.45
C VAL A 77 9.43 5.95 -0.91
N ALA A 78 10.42 5.40 -1.61
CA ALA A 78 11.11 4.19 -1.16
C ALA A 78 11.80 4.38 0.22
N LEU A 79 12.39 5.55 0.47
CA LEU A 79 13.00 5.87 1.77
C LEU A 79 11.95 6.04 2.89
N ILE A 80 10.77 6.59 2.58
CA ILE A 80 9.68 6.71 3.54
C ILE A 80 9.14 5.32 3.93
N GLU A 81 8.91 4.45 2.94
CA GLU A 81 8.51 3.07 3.22
C GLU A 81 9.62 2.32 3.99
N LEU A 82 10.91 2.64 3.75
CA LEU A 82 11.98 2.08 4.57
C LEU A 82 11.90 2.54 6.03
N ILE A 83 11.57 3.81 6.30
CA ILE A 83 11.35 4.33 7.66
C ILE A 83 10.20 3.57 8.32
N GLU A 84 9.09 3.46 7.61
CA GLU A 84 7.88 2.77 8.05
C GLU A 84 8.22 1.35 8.49
N ARG A 85 8.89 0.60 7.63
CA ARG A 85 9.32 -0.78 7.89
C ARG A 85 10.35 -0.82 9.00
N VAL A 86 11.35 0.05 9.04
CA VAL A 86 12.35 0.08 10.13
C VAL A 86 11.70 0.24 11.49
N CYS A 87 10.67 1.09 11.57
CA CYS A 87 10.01 1.37 12.84
C CYS A 87 9.02 0.28 13.24
N THR A 88 8.47 -0.46 12.28
CA THR A 88 7.50 -1.53 12.55
C THR A 88 8.09 -2.93 12.49
N THR A 89 9.27 -3.13 11.91
CA THR A 89 9.95 -4.41 12.02
C THR A 89 10.50 -4.53 13.43
N GLY A 90 10.15 -5.62 14.12
CA GLY A 90 10.70 -5.99 15.43
C GLY A 90 12.21 -6.28 15.38
N VAL A 91 12.94 -5.69 14.45
CA VAL A 91 14.39 -5.64 14.38
C VAL A 91 14.96 -4.86 15.58
N LEU A 92 14.14 -4.03 16.22
CA LEU A 92 14.31 -3.54 17.59
C LEU A 92 13.75 -4.56 18.63
N LYS A 93 13.84 -5.87 18.38
CA LYS A 93 13.26 -6.95 19.23
C LYS A 93 13.71 -6.88 20.69
N LYS A 94 14.95 -6.44 20.93
CA LYS A 94 15.49 -6.21 22.29
C LYS A 94 14.79 -5.08 23.05
N THR A 95 14.06 -4.22 22.35
CA THR A 95 13.29 -3.11 22.91
C THR A 95 11.78 -3.27 22.70
N LEU A 96 11.32 -4.42 22.19
CA LEU A 96 9.90 -4.74 22.16
C LEU A 96 9.40 -4.78 23.60
N LYS A 97 8.55 -3.81 23.95
CA LYS A 97 7.78 -3.88 25.19
C LYS A 97 6.73 -4.97 25.04
N GLU A 98 6.36 -5.59 26.15
CA GLU A 98 5.24 -6.55 26.15
C GLU A 98 3.94 -5.85 25.73
N SER A 99 3.77 -4.59 26.12
CA SER A 99 2.60 -3.77 25.82
C SER A 99 2.96 -2.36 25.39
N TYR A 100 2.09 -1.79 24.56
CA TYR A 100 2.16 -0.44 24.02
C TYR A 100 0.86 0.29 24.26
N ASP A 101 0.98 1.55 24.64
CA ASP A 101 -0.13 2.48 24.73
C ASP A 101 -0.77 2.66 23.35
N THR A 102 -2.08 2.45 23.29
CA THR A 102 -2.92 2.57 22.10
C THR A 102 -4.00 3.59 22.39
N TRP A 103 -4.10 4.59 21.54
CA TRP A 103 -5.05 5.68 21.69
C TRP A 103 -6.18 5.50 20.68
N THR A 104 -7.42 5.58 21.15
CA THR A 104 -8.60 5.61 20.28
C THR A 104 -8.65 6.93 19.51
N ILE A 105 -9.12 6.92 18.26
CA ILE A 105 -9.30 8.17 17.47
C ILE A 105 -10.35 9.08 18.13
N SER A 106 -11.44 8.50 18.66
CA SER A 106 -12.60 9.20 19.23
C SER A 106 -12.35 9.89 20.58
N ASN A 107 -11.69 9.20 21.53
CA ASN A 107 -11.80 9.56 22.95
C ASN A 107 -10.45 9.70 23.67
N ASN A 108 -9.31 9.62 22.95
CA ASN A 108 -7.98 9.52 23.55
C ASN A 108 -7.90 8.47 24.68
N TRP A 109 -8.75 7.45 24.65
CA TRP A 109 -8.75 6.42 25.68
C TRP A 109 -7.56 5.51 25.47
N LEU A 110 -6.89 5.18 26.58
CA LEU A 110 -5.66 4.39 26.57
C LEU A 110 -6.01 2.91 26.70
N LYS A 111 -5.96 2.17 25.60
CA LYS A 111 -5.87 0.71 25.63
C LYS A 111 -4.40 0.30 25.62
N THR A 112 -4.09 -0.88 26.15
CA THR A 112 -2.76 -1.48 26.01
C THR A 112 -2.83 -2.61 24.99
N THR A 113 -2.00 -2.53 23.95
CA THR A 113 -1.91 -3.54 22.89
C THR A 113 -0.60 -4.30 23.03
N ASN A 114 -0.64 -5.61 22.85
CA ASN A 114 0.56 -6.44 22.91
C ASN A 114 1.48 -6.12 21.71
N GLY A 115 2.79 -5.99 21.96
CA GLY A 115 3.77 -5.74 20.89
C GLY A 115 3.70 -6.76 19.74
N ASN A 116 3.33 -8.00 20.02
CA ASN A 116 3.17 -9.05 19.02
C ASN A 116 1.96 -8.87 18.09
N GLU A 117 1.04 -7.94 18.38
CA GLU A 117 -0.06 -7.60 17.46
C GLU A 117 0.34 -6.49 16.47
N ILE A 118 1.48 -5.85 16.71
CA ILE A 118 1.86 -4.58 16.06
C ILE A 118 3.04 -4.76 15.12
N PHE A 119 4.10 -5.41 15.60
CA PHE A 119 5.39 -5.36 14.91
C PHE A 119 5.54 -6.47 13.87
N LEU A 120 6.05 -6.13 12.69
CA LEU A 120 6.43 -7.06 11.64
C LEU A 120 7.49 -8.05 12.15
N GLY A 121 7.38 -9.30 11.70
CA GLY A 121 8.27 -10.39 12.12
C GLY A 121 7.96 -10.95 13.51
N THR A 122 6.80 -10.60 14.07
CA THR A 122 6.17 -11.28 15.21
C THR A 122 4.92 -12.04 14.74
N LYS A 123 4.36 -12.87 15.62
CA LYS A 123 3.10 -13.57 15.37
C LYS A 123 2.02 -12.98 16.27
N ASN A 124 0.88 -12.64 15.70
CA ASN A 124 -0.28 -12.19 16.46
C ASN A 124 -0.84 -13.31 17.36
N SER A 125 -1.84 -12.97 18.16
CA SER A 125 -2.59 -13.84 19.06
C SER A 125 -3.20 -15.07 18.37
N PHE A 126 -3.44 -14.99 17.05
CA PHE A 126 -3.93 -16.10 16.23
C PHE A 126 -2.80 -16.99 15.67
N GLY A 127 -1.53 -16.67 15.94
CA GLY A 127 -0.36 -17.42 15.50
C GLY A 127 0.10 -17.12 14.07
N TYR A 128 -0.49 -16.12 13.42
CA TYR A 128 -0.12 -15.67 12.07
C TYR A 128 0.95 -14.58 12.12
N PRO A 129 1.89 -14.54 11.17
CA PRO A 129 2.83 -13.42 11.06
C PRO A 129 2.10 -12.10 10.85
N ASN A 130 2.53 -11.05 11.56
CA ASN A 130 2.02 -9.70 11.29
C ASN A 130 2.44 -9.20 9.90
N ASN A 131 1.57 -8.36 9.34
CA ASN A 131 1.79 -7.64 8.10
C ASN A 131 1.87 -6.13 8.35
N SER A 132 2.13 -5.36 7.30
CA SER A 132 2.28 -3.90 7.38
C SER A 132 0.96 -3.16 7.23
N ASN A 133 -0.18 -3.85 7.29
CA ASN A 133 -1.47 -3.21 7.07
C ASN A 133 -1.69 -2.13 8.12
N GLY A 134 -2.10 -0.94 7.67
CA GLY A 134 -2.42 0.15 8.56
C GLY A 134 -1.17 0.70 9.22
N VAL A 135 -0.04 0.72 8.55
CA VAL A 135 1.16 1.42 9.03
C VAL A 135 1.42 2.59 8.11
N ALA A 136 1.65 3.78 8.67
CA ALA A 136 2.03 4.93 7.85
C ALA A 136 2.95 5.90 8.58
N VAL A 137 3.73 6.62 7.77
CA VAL A 137 4.60 7.73 8.20
C VAL A 137 4.04 9.05 7.68
N GLY A 138 3.87 10.02 8.58
CA GLY A 138 3.39 11.36 8.25
C GLY A 138 4.32 12.45 8.77
N ALA A 139 4.21 13.64 8.20
CA ALA A 139 4.84 14.85 8.73
C ALA A 139 4.08 15.44 9.92
N SER A 140 2.81 15.08 10.07
CA SER A 140 2.04 15.29 11.29
C SER A 140 1.49 13.95 11.80
N LEU A 141 1.06 13.94 13.06
CA LEU A 141 0.37 12.78 13.62
C LEU A 141 -0.97 12.53 12.90
N SER A 142 -1.70 13.60 12.57
CA SER A 142 -2.96 13.51 11.82
C SER A 142 -2.78 12.89 10.44
N GLU A 143 -1.73 13.28 9.72
CA GLU A 143 -1.40 12.69 8.43
C GLU A 143 -1.07 11.20 8.56
N ALA A 144 -0.23 10.82 9.53
CA ALA A 144 0.14 9.43 9.76
C ALA A 144 -1.07 8.56 10.12
N LYS A 145 -1.96 9.05 11.01
CA LYS A 145 -3.22 8.37 11.35
C LYS A 145 -4.11 8.20 10.14
N TYR A 146 -4.27 9.27 9.36
CA TYR A 146 -5.15 9.30 8.20
C TYR A 146 -4.74 8.28 7.14
N PHE A 147 -3.46 8.25 6.73
CA PHE A 147 -3.01 7.26 5.73
C PHE A 147 -3.01 5.83 6.23
N SER A 148 -2.70 5.64 7.50
CA SER A 148 -2.79 4.34 8.16
C SER A 148 -4.24 3.83 8.18
N LEU A 149 -5.22 4.71 8.45
CA LEU A 149 -6.64 4.35 8.41
C LEU A 149 -7.14 4.09 6.99
N LEU A 150 -6.71 4.90 6.01
CA LEU A 150 -7.03 4.65 4.61
C LEU A 150 -6.55 3.28 4.14
N GLU A 151 -5.30 2.91 4.41
CA GLU A 151 -4.79 1.58 4.05
C GLU A 151 -5.63 0.47 4.69
N LEU A 152 -6.02 0.64 5.94
CA LEU A 152 -6.86 -0.34 6.63
C LEU A 152 -8.25 -0.45 6.00
N MET A 153 -8.88 0.69 5.64
CA MET A 153 -10.15 0.73 4.91
C MET A 153 -10.04 0.08 3.52
N GLU A 154 -8.94 0.31 2.81
CA GLU A 154 -8.67 -0.32 1.51
C GLU A 154 -8.64 -1.85 1.64
N ARG A 155 -7.88 -2.35 2.62
CA ARG A 155 -7.71 -3.79 2.86
C ARG A 155 -9.01 -4.43 3.31
N ASP A 156 -9.74 -3.81 4.23
CA ASP A 156 -11.04 -4.30 4.67
C ASP A 156 -12.03 -4.37 3.51
N THR A 157 -12.15 -3.28 2.75
CA THR A 157 -13.02 -3.22 1.57
C THR A 157 -12.66 -4.33 0.58
N PHE A 158 -11.38 -4.47 0.23
CA PHE A 158 -10.92 -5.51 -0.68
C PHE A 158 -11.24 -6.93 -0.17
N LEU A 159 -10.92 -7.22 1.09
CA LEU A 159 -11.14 -8.54 1.67
C LEU A 159 -12.63 -8.89 1.72
N ASN A 160 -13.51 -7.92 2.00
CA ASN A 160 -14.95 -8.14 1.95
C ASN A 160 -15.42 -8.49 0.53
N TYR A 161 -14.94 -7.79 -0.49
CA TYR A 161 -15.28 -8.12 -1.89
C TYR A 161 -14.73 -9.49 -2.31
N TRP A 162 -13.45 -9.73 -2.01
CA TRP A 162 -12.74 -10.94 -2.41
C TRP A 162 -13.25 -12.19 -1.69
N TYR A 163 -13.42 -12.15 -0.37
CA TYR A 163 -13.76 -13.32 0.43
C TYR A 163 -15.25 -13.68 0.33
N LEU A 164 -16.13 -12.68 0.19
CA LEU A 164 -17.58 -12.90 0.06
C LEU A 164 -18.03 -13.07 -1.39
N HIS A 165 -17.11 -13.03 -2.35
CA HIS A 165 -17.41 -13.02 -3.79
C HIS A 165 -18.46 -11.96 -4.16
N LYS A 166 -18.40 -10.78 -3.51
CA LYS A 166 -19.30 -9.66 -3.82
C LYS A 166 -18.90 -9.13 -5.20
N VAL A 167 -19.88 -8.98 -6.10
CA VAL A 167 -19.61 -8.47 -7.45
C VAL A 167 -19.46 -6.94 -7.39
N PRO A 168 -18.29 -6.37 -7.76
CA PRO A 168 -18.09 -4.92 -7.82
C PRO A 168 -18.61 -4.34 -9.13
N HIS A 169 -18.57 -3.00 -9.24
CA HIS A 169 -18.78 -2.33 -10.51
C HIS A 169 -17.49 -2.30 -11.32
N LYS A 170 -17.58 -2.51 -12.63
CA LYS A 170 -16.45 -2.36 -13.55
C LYS A 170 -16.41 -0.92 -14.05
N VAL A 171 -15.23 -0.33 -14.09
CA VAL A 171 -15.03 1.03 -14.62
C VAL A 171 -14.12 1.00 -15.83
N LYS A 172 -14.30 1.97 -16.73
CA LYS A 172 -13.46 2.16 -17.90
C LYS A 172 -12.80 3.54 -17.83
N LEU A 173 -11.54 3.59 -18.22
CA LEU A 173 -10.91 4.85 -18.54
C LEU A 173 -11.50 5.40 -19.84
N GLU A 174 -11.68 6.71 -19.89
CA GLU A 174 -11.93 7.41 -21.15
C GLU A 174 -10.75 7.21 -22.11
N GLU A 175 -11.01 7.20 -23.41
CA GLU A 175 -9.97 7.01 -24.45
C GLU A 175 -8.82 8.04 -24.35
N LYS A 176 -9.12 9.25 -23.87
CA LYS A 176 -8.14 10.34 -23.70
C LYS A 176 -7.56 10.42 -22.29
N SER A 177 -7.86 9.47 -21.41
CA SER A 177 -7.34 9.48 -20.05
C SER A 177 -5.81 9.49 -20.04
N PRO A 178 -5.17 10.36 -19.24
CA PRO A 178 -3.72 10.35 -19.07
C PRO A 178 -3.23 9.06 -18.42
N LEU A 179 -4.10 8.18 -17.91
CA LEU A 179 -3.72 6.91 -17.30
C LEU A 179 -3.62 5.75 -18.31
N ASN A 180 -4.10 5.94 -19.55
CA ASN A 180 -4.08 4.88 -20.57
C ASN A 180 -2.68 4.37 -20.88
N TYR A 181 -1.64 5.20 -20.77
CA TYR A 181 -0.27 4.71 -20.99
C TYR A 181 0.13 3.62 -19.97
N LYS A 182 -0.35 3.69 -18.72
CA LYS A 182 -0.06 2.66 -17.70
C LYS A 182 -0.77 1.36 -18.00
N MET A 183 -2.03 1.44 -18.43
CA MET A 183 -2.76 0.27 -18.92
C MET A 183 -2.04 -0.38 -20.11
N ASN A 184 -1.56 0.43 -21.06
CA ASN A 184 -0.84 -0.08 -22.23
C ASN A 184 0.44 -0.82 -21.86
N ILE A 185 1.17 -0.41 -20.81
CA ILE A 185 2.37 -1.14 -20.34
C ILE A 185 2.00 -2.59 -19.96
N LEU A 186 0.96 -2.76 -19.15
CA LEU A 186 0.48 -4.07 -18.73
C LEU A 186 -0.08 -4.88 -19.91
N GLN A 187 -0.83 -4.24 -20.80
CA GLN A 187 -1.40 -4.90 -21.98
C GLN A 187 -0.32 -5.37 -22.96
N ASN A 188 0.72 -4.57 -23.19
CA ASN A 188 1.87 -4.92 -24.01
C ASN A 188 2.68 -6.10 -23.43
N GLN A 189 2.53 -6.37 -22.13
CA GLN A 189 3.09 -7.56 -21.47
C GLN A 189 2.19 -8.80 -21.54
N GLY A 190 1.09 -8.73 -22.31
CA GLY A 190 0.17 -9.85 -22.48
C GLY A 190 -0.79 -10.02 -21.31
N PHE A 191 -1.25 -8.91 -20.71
CA PHE A 191 -2.30 -8.93 -19.69
C PHE A 191 -3.58 -8.26 -20.19
N ILE A 192 -4.72 -8.88 -19.90
CA ILE A 192 -6.01 -8.21 -19.87
C ILE A 192 -6.10 -7.49 -18.53
N VAL A 193 -6.33 -6.18 -18.56
CA VAL A 193 -6.42 -5.33 -17.36
C VAL A 193 -7.86 -4.91 -17.16
N GLU A 194 -8.39 -5.18 -15.98
CA GLU A 194 -9.74 -4.82 -15.57
C GLU A 194 -9.69 -3.96 -14.31
N ILE A 195 -10.51 -2.90 -14.30
CA ILE A 195 -10.57 -1.94 -13.21
C ILE A 195 -11.96 -2.06 -12.58
N PHE A 196 -12.00 -2.30 -11.28
CA PHE A 196 -13.22 -2.41 -10.51
C PHE A 196 -13.27 -1.32 -9.44
N PHE A 197 -14.46 -0.75 -9.24
CA PHE A 197 -14.77 0.16 -8.16
C PHE A 197 -15.47 -0.61 -7.04
N LEU A 198 -14.92 -0.50 -5.84
CA LEU A 198 -15.41 -1.15 -4.63
C LEU A 198 -16.03 -0.08 -3.75
N GLN A 199 -17.31 -0.25 -3.45
CA GLN A 199 -18.04 0.66 -2.58
C GLN A 199 -17.83 0.27 -1.12
N ASN A 200 -17.53 1.27 -0.29
CA ASN A 200 -17.49 1.18 1.18
C ASN A 200 -18.42 2.23 1.81
N GLU A 201 -18.65 2.09 3.09
CA GLU A 201 -19.47 2.94 3.97
C GLU A 201 -18.91 4.35 4.14
N PHE A 202 -17.61 4.55 3.86
CA PHE A 202 -16.92 5.83 4.03
C PHE A 202 -16.95 6.70 2.77
N ASN A 203 -17.51 6.22 1.66
CA ASN A 203 -17.52 6.90 0.36
C ASN A 203 -16.12 7.25 -0.18
N TYR A 204 -15.09 6.50 0.21
CA TYR A 204 -13.75 6.62 -0.38
C TYR A 204 -13.64 5.67 -1.57
N PRO A 205 -13.27 6.15 -2.76
CA PRO A 205 -12.97 5.28 -3.89
C PRO A 205 -11.88 4.26 -3.57
N VAL A 206 -12.27 2.98 -3.54
CA VAL A 206 -11.34 1.85 -3.53
C VAL A 206 -11.37 1.23 -4.92
N ILE A 207 -10.21 1.22 -5.56
CA ILE A 207 -10.01 0.66 -6.88
C ILE A 207 -9.30 -0.68 -6.76
N TRP A 208 -9.84 -1.68 -7.45
CA TRP A 208 -9.27 -3.00 -7.56
C TRP A 208 -8.89 -3.27 -9.01
N ILE A 209 -7.60 -3.53 -9.26
CA ILE A 209 -7.10 -3.90 -10.59
C ILE A 209 -6.83 -5.39 -10.63
N LEU A 210 -7.35 -6.04 -11.66
CA LEU A 210 -7.08 -7.43 -11.98
C LEU A 210 -6.37 -7.51 -13.34
N CYS A 211 -5.17 -8.06 -13.33
CA CYS A 211 -4.38 -8.38 -14.51
C CYS A 211 -4.47 -9.89 -14.76
N ARG A 212 -5.03 -10.32 -15.89
CA ARG A 212 -5.10 -11.74 -16.29
C ARG A 212 -4.26 -11.98 -17.53
N SER A 213 -3.31 -12.90 -17.48
CA SER A 213 -2.48 -13.12 -18.66
C SER A 213 -3.23 -13.81 -19.79
N ILE A 214 -2.90 -13.45 -21.02
CA ILE A 214 -3.32 -14.18 -22.23
C ILE A 214 -2.37 -15.34 -22.55
N GLU A 215 -1.19 -15.40 -21.92
CA GLU A 215 -0.14 -16.38 -22.18
C GLU A 215 0.02 -17.36 -21.01
N PRO A 216 -0.01 -18.69 -21.24
CA PRO A 216 0.11 -19.70 -20.17
C PRO A 216 1.44 -19.66 -19.40
N ASP A 217 2.50 -19.18 -20.04
CA ASP A 217 3.84 -19.12 -19.44
C ASP A 217 4.01 -17.93 -18.50
N ASN A 218 3.11 -16.94 -18.57
CA ASN A 218 3.13 -15.74 -17.74
C ASN A 218 2.36 -15.95 -16.41
N PHE A 219 2.32 -14.93 -15.57
CA PHE A 219 1.55 -14.90 -14.32
C PHE A 219 0.04 -15.00 -14.61
N ALA A 220 -0.64 -16.05 -14.15
CA ALA A 220 -2.04 -16.28 -14.56
C ALA A 220 -2.98 -15.13 -14.14
N SER A 221 -2.92 -14.69 -12.88
CA SER A 221 -3.70 -13.55 -12.38
C SER A 221 -2.92 -12.79 -11.32
N TYR A 222 -2.75 -11.48 -11.49
CA TYR A 222 -2.17 -10.59 -10.49
C TYR A 222 -3.14 -9.48 -10.15
N THR A 223 -3.10 -9.01 -8.92
CA THR A 223 -4.05 -8.01 -8.48
C THR A 223 -3.49 -7.08 -7.41
N THR A 224 -3.95 -5.83 -7.46
CA THR A 224 -3.64 -4.78 -6.51
C THR A 224 -4.88 -3.95 -6.21
N THR A 225 -4.83 -3.25 -5.09
CA THR A 225 -5.88 -2.33 -4.66
C THR A 225 -5.28 -0.99 -4.32
N ALA A 226 -6.06 0.07 -4.43
CA ALA A 226 -5.65 1.38 -3.93
C ALA A 226 -6.87 2.19 -3.50
N ILE A 227 -6.66 3.00 -2.47
CA ILE A 227 -7.64 3.98 -1.99
C ILE A 227 -7.16 5.42 -2.19
N SER A 228 -8.08 6.29 -2.58
CA SER A 228 -7.88 7.74 -2.58
C SER A 228 -9.23 8.45 -2.61
N LYS A 229 -9.26 9.72 -2.16
CA LYS A 229 -10.43 10.58 -2.36
C LYS A 229 -10.73 10.77 -3.84
N ASP A 230 -9.68 11.00 -4.63
CA ASP A 230 -9.81 11.19 -6.07
C ASP A 230 -9.70 9.82 -6.76
N ILE A 231 -10.74 9.47 -7.52
CA ILE A 231 -10.81 8.19 -8.21
C ILE A 231 -9.68 8.00 -9.22
N ASN A 232 -9.24 9.05 -9.93
CA ASN A 232 -8.13 8.95 -10.87
C ASN A 232 -6.82 8.70 -10.12
N ILE A 233 -6.64 9.30 -8.94
CA ILE A 233 -5.48 9.00 -8.09
C ILE A 233 -5.52 7.56 -7.58
N ALA A 234 -6.69 7.05 -7.18
CA ALA A 234 -6.84 5.65 -6.79
C ALA A 234 -6.52 4.69 -7.95
N ILE A 235 -7.03 4.96 -9.16
CA ILE A 235 -6.70 4.17 -10.36
C ILE A 235 -5.21 4.25 -10.66
N GLU A 236 -4.60 5.45 -10.60
CA GLU A 236 -3.18 5.64 -10.87
C GLU A 236 -2.32 4.80 -9.92
N LYS A 237 -2.60 4.87 -8.61
CA LYS A 237 -1.89 4.10 -7.58
C LYS A 237 -2.03 2.59 -7.80
N ALA A 238 -3.25 2.09 -8.03
CA ALA A 238 -3.47 0.68 -8.27
C ALA A 238 -2.74 0.19 -9.53
N LEU A 239 -2.71 1.00 -10.60
CA LEU A 239 -1.95 0.70 -11.82
C LEU A 239 -0.43 0.68 -11.55
N ASP A 240 0.09 1.65 -10.80
CA ASP A 240 1.51 1.70 -10.43
C ASP A 240 1.94 0.48 -9.62
N GLU A 241 1.12 0.04 -8.67
CA GLU A 241 1.37 -1.19 -7.92
C GLU A 241 1.27 -2.44 -8.80
N SER A 242 0.30 -2.51 -9.71
CA SER A 242 0.15 -3.62 -10.65
C SER A 242 1.38 -3.77 -11.53
N ILE A 243 1.86 -2.65 -12.08
CA ILE A 243 3.06 -2.59 -12.90
C ILE A 243 4.27 -3.02 -12.07
N TYR A 244 4.46 -2.43 -10.88
CA TYR A 244 5.58 -2.75 -10.01
C TYR A 244 5.61 -4.23 -9.62
N GLY A 245 4.48 -4.79 -9.17
CA GLY A 245 4.38 -6.18 -8.74
C GLY A 245 4.75 -7.15 -9.84
N LEU A 246 4.19 -6.97 -11.04
CA LEU A 246 4.49 -7.82 -12.19
C LEU A 246 5.94 -7.70 -12.66
N PHE A 247 6.56 -6.51 -12.57
CA PHE A 247 7.99 -6.36 -12.86
C PHE A 247 8.89 -6.97 -11.79
N THR A 248 8.47 -6.93 -10.54
CA THR A 248 9.21 -7.52 -9.43
C THR A 248 9.23 -9.05 -9.57
N TYR A 249 8.13 -9.64 -10.02
CA TYR A 249 7.97 -11.08 -10.25
C TYR A 249 8.46 -11.56 -11.62
N HIS A 250 9.62 -11.04 -12.06
CA HIS A 250 10.23 -11.38 -13.36
C HIS A 250 10.63 -12.86 -13.52
N ASP A 251 10.97 -13.57 -12.43
CA ASP A 251 11.20 -15.02 -12.47
C ASP A 251 9.89 -15.80 -12.27
N VAL A 252 9.08 -15.84 -13.32
CA VAL A 252 7.76 -16.50 -13.31
C VAL A 252 7.88 -18.01 -13.00
N VAL A 253 8.99 -18.64 -13.38
CA VAL A 253 9.24 -20.06 -13.09
C VAL A 253 9.38 -20.27 -11.59
N GLN A 254 10.17 -19.44 -10.92
CA GLN A 254 10.32 -19.48 -9.46
C GLN A 254 9.00 -19.16 -8.76
N VAL A 255 8.27 -18.14 -9.20
CA VAL A 255 6.98 -17.74 -8.64
C VAL A 255 5.97 -18.89 -8.72
N LYS A 256 5.81 -19.53 -9.89
CA LYS A 256 4.92 -20.69 -10.06
C LYS A 256 5.38 -21.89 -9.23
N LYS A 257 6.69 -22.10 -9.07
CA LYS A 257 7.23 -23.17 -8.20
C LYS A 257 6.81 -22.93 -6.74
N ILE A 258 6.86 -21.69 -6.27
CA ILE A 258 6.39 -21.31 -4.93
C ILE A 258 4.87 -21.51 -4.83
N GLY A 259 4.10 -21.09 -5.83
CA GLY A 259 2.65 -21.29 -5.87
C GLY A 259 2.24 -22.76 -5.72
N LYS A 260 2.95 -23.67 -6.40
CA LYS A 260 2.75 -25.12 -6.27
C LYS A 260 3.07 -25.64 -4.87
N LEU A 261 4.03 -25.02 -4.16
CA LEU A 261 4.34 -25.35 -2.77
C LEU A 261 3.25 -24.83 -1.82
N VAL A 262 2.78 -23.60 -2.02
CA VAL A 262 1.70 -22.98 -1.26
C VAL A 262 0.43 -23.83 -1.35
N LYS A 263 0.04 -24.25 -2.56
CA LYS A 263 -1.11 -25.16 -2.75
C LYS A 263 -1.01 -26.46 -1.95
N LYS A 264 0.20 -26.99 -1.75
CA LYS A 264 0.43 -28.23 -0.99
C LYS A 264 0.58 -28.03 0.51
N LYS A 265 1.11 -26.88 0.94
CA LYS A 265 1.58 -26.66 2.32
C LYS A 265 0.82 -25.54 3.05
N GLY A 266 -0.10 -24.86 2.38
CA GLY A 266 -0.78 -23.68 2.89
C GLY A 266 0.06 -22.40 2.74
N PHE A 267 -0.60 -21.27 2.99
CA PHE A 267 -0.01 -19.94 3.00
C PHE A 267 0.79 -19.72 4.29
N LYS A 268 1.95 -19.09 4.17
CA LYS A 268 2.86 -18.73 5.27
C LYS A 268 3.14 -17.24 5.31
N GLU A 269 3.25 -16.60 4.16
CA GLU A 269 3.57 -15.19 4.00
C GLU A 269 2.61 -14.52 3.02
N ILE A 270 2.52 -13.18 3.03
CA ILE A 270 1.65 -12.46 2.08
C ILE A 270 2.06 -12.73 0.63
N TYR A 271 3.37 -12.80 0.36
CA TYR A 271 3.93 -13.11 -0.96
C TYR A 271 3.39 -14.42 -1.55
N ASP A 272 3.01 -15.39 -0.70
CA ASP A 272 2.42 -16.65 -1.15
C ASP A 272 1.10 -16.45 -1.91
N ASN A 273 0.34 -15.37 -1.65
CA ASN A 273 -0.88 -15.05 -2.38
C ASN A 273 -0.59 -14.80 -3.86
N ALA A 274 0.38 -13.93 -4.15
CA ALA A 274 0.79 -13.65 -5.51
C ALA A 274 1.23 -14.96 -6.20
N CYS A 275 2.10 -15.75 -5.56
CA CYS A 275 2.55 -17.02 -6.11
C CYS A 275 1.41 -18.02 -6.34
N TYR A 276 0.45 -18.12 -5.43
CA TYR A 276 -0.70 -19.02 -5.58
C TYR A 276 -1.56 -18.61 -6.78
N TYR A 277 -1.90 -17.33 -6.90
CA TYR A 277 -2.72 -16.83 -8.02
C TYR A 277 -1.97 -16.74 -9.37
N SER A 278 -0.64 -16.92 -9.36
CA SER A 278 0.15 -17.07 -10.59
C SER A 278 -0.11 -18.38 -11.35
N LEU A 279 -0.77 -19.37 -10.73
CA LEU A 279 -1.06 -20.66 -11.33
C LEU A 279 -2.34 -20.62 -12.17
N GLU A 280 -2.29 -21.16 -13.39
CA GLU A 280 -3.42 -21.15 -14.33
C GLU A 280 -4.69 -21.79 -13.75
N GLU A 281 -4.53 -22.89 -13.02
CA GLU A 281 -5.62 -23.61 -12.34
C GLU A 281 -6.37 -22.77 -11.30
N ASN A 282 -5.82 -21.64 -10.83
CA ASN A 282 -6.44 -20.77 -9.85
C ASN A 282 -7.10 -19.53 -10.48
N ARG A 283 -6.98 -19.36 -11.81
CA ARG A 283 -7.53 -18.21 -12.55
C ARG A 283 -9.03 -18.06 -12.36
N SER A 284 -9.76 -19.17 -12.29
CA SER A 284 -11.23 -19.19 -12.14
C SER A 284 -11.72 -18.64 -10.80
N THR A 285 -10.82 -18.42 -9.82
CA THR A 285 -11.17 -17.79 -8.54
C THR A 285 -11.83 -16.43 -8.73
N PHE A 286 -11.49 -15.72 -9.82
CA PHE A 286 -12.01 -14.39 -10.12
C PHE A 286 -13.16 -14.39 -11.14
N ASP A 287 -13.70 -15.55 -11.52
CA ASP A 287 -14.74 -15.62 -12.57
C ASP A 287 -16.07 -14.98 -12.15
N TYR A 288 -16.34 -14.86 -10.84
CA TYR A 288 -17.52 -14.17 -10.35
C TYR A 288 -17.56 -12.68 -10.76
N LEU A 289 -16.39 -12.08 -11.02
CA LEU A 289 -16.25 -10.70 -11.50
C LEU A 289 -16.72 -10.52 -12.95
N ASN A 290 -16.88 -11.60 -13.72
CA ASN A 290 -17.34 -11.52 -15.10
C ASN A 290 -18.80 -11.02 -15.18
N ASN A 291 -19.53 -11.06 -14.07
CA ASN A 291 -20.89 -10.53 -13.94
C ASN A 291 -20.94 -9.05 -13.55
N ALA A 292 -19.79 -8.37 -13.40
CA ALA A 292 -19.73 -6.97 -13.01
C ALA A 292 -20.34 -6.06 -14.07
N GLU A 293 -21.31 -5.25 -13.66
CA GLU A 293 -21.89 -4.21 -14.50
C GLU A 293 -20.96 -3.01 -14.61
N TYR A 294 -21.03 -2.31 -15.75
CA TYR A 294 -20.26 -1.09 -15.96
C TYR A 294 -20.89 0.08 -15.21
N LEU A 295 -20.04 0.85 -14.53
CA LEU A 295 -20.38 2.13 -13.92
C LEU A 295 -19.56 3.23 -14.59
N ASP A 296 -20.21 4.33 -14.95
CA ASP A 296 -19.53 5.50 -15.48
C ASP A 296 -18.75 6.20 -14.34
N LEU A 297 -17.50 6.58 -14.58
CA LEU A 297 -16.67 7.26 -13.58
C LEU A 297 -17.33 8.56 -13.09
N SER A 298 -18.08 9.25 -13.94
CA SER A 298 -18.82 10.47 -13.59
C SER A 298 -19.96 10.25 -12.60
N GLN A 299 -20.42 9.01 -12.43
CA GLN A 299 -21.49 8.65 -11.49
C GLN A 299 -20.95 8.33 -10.09
N ILE A 300 -19.64 8.22 -9.92
CA ILE A 300 -19.03 7.89 -8.64
C ILE A 300 -18.89 9.18 -7.82
N GLN A 301 -19.61 9.24 -6.70
CA GLN A 301 -19.49 10.32 -5.74
C GLN A 301 -18.21 10.13 -4.92
N ALA A 302 -17.20 10.95 -5.22
CA ALA A 302 -15.95 10.98 -4.48
C ALA A 302 -16.06 11.85 -3.21
N ALA A 303 -15.30 11.48 -2.18
CA ALA A 303 -15.13 12.30 -0.98
C ALA A 303 -14.58 13.71 -1.34
N PRO A 304 -14.96 14.78 -0.62
CA PRO A 304 -14.50 16.14 -0.91
C PRO A 304 -12.97 16.25 -0.88
N SER A 305 -12.38 16.95 -1.85
CA SER A 305 -10.92 17.04 -2.03
C SER A 305 -10.19 17.93 -1.02
N GLU A 306 -10.88 18.89 -0.39
CA GLU A 306 -10.29 19.93 0.47
C GLU A 306 -10.76 19.84 1.93
N LEU A 307 -10.43 18.74 2.61
CA LEU A 307 -10.65 18.60 4.04
C LEU A 307 -9.34 18.31 4.77
N ASP A 308 -9.16 18.98 5.90
CA ASP A 308 -8.07 18.80 6.86
C ASP A 308 -8.06 17.36 7.40
N TYR A 309 -6.89 16.74 7.57
CA TYR A 309 -6.77 15.37 8.07
C TYR A 309 -7.50 15.14 9.40
N GLU A 310 -7.53 16.11 10.31
CA GLU A 310 -8.26 15.97 11.58
C GLU A 310 -9.77 15.96 11.36
N VAL A 311 -10.27 16.77 10.42
CA VAL A 311 -11.71 16.77 10.08
C VAL A 311 -12.11 15.43 9.48
N GLU A 312 -11.28 14.86 8.62
CA GLU A 312 -11.58 13.57 8.01
C GLU A 312 -11.48 12.40 8.98
N LEU A 313 -10.46 12.41 9.85
CA LEU A 313 -10.36 11.42 10.92
C LEU A 313 -11.61 11.43 11.80
N ASN A 314 -12.14 12.62 12.11
CA ASN A 314 -13.39 12.74 12.87
C ASN A 314 -14.59 12.17 12.12
N GLN A 315 -14.74 12.47 10.83
CA GLN A 315 -15.84 11.94 10.00
C GLN A 315 -15.79 10.42 9.86
N ILE A 316 -14.61 9.87 9.58
CA ILE A 316 -14.43 8.41 9.51
C ILE A 316 -14.73 7.79 10.87
N ASN A 317 -14.27 8.41 11.95
CA ASN A 317 -14.54 7.94 13.31
C ASN A 317 -16.04 8.00 13.69
N GLU A 318 -16.76 9.06 13.31
CA GLU A 318 -18.21 9.13 13.49
C GLU A 318 -18.92 7.99 12.78
N GLN A 319 -18.53 7.70 11.53
CA GLN A 319 -19.08 6.57 10.79
C GLN A 319 -18.75 5.23 11.47
N LEU A 320 -17.51 5.02 11.90
CA LEU A 320 -17.11 3.81 12.63
C LEU A 320 -17.94 3.61 13.91
N LEU A 321 -18.12 4.67 14.70
CA LEU A 321 -18.91 4.61 15.92
C LEU A 321 -20.39 4.29 15.65
N ASN A 322 -20.96 4.79 14.53
CA ASN A 322 -22.32 4.43 14.12
C ASN A 322 -22.46 2.94 13.77
N ASP A 323 -21.37 2.31 13.35
CA ASP A 323 -21.31 0.89 12.98
C ASP A 323 -20.76 0.00 14.12
N ASP A 324 -20.70 0.53 15.35
CA ASP A 324 -20.15 -0.13 16.56
C ASP A 324 -18.68 -0.58 16.40
N TYR A 325 -17.88 0.21 15.67
CA TYR A 325 -16.43 0.05 15.56
C TYR A 325 -15.67 1.20 16.21
N GLU A 326 -14.46 0.89 16.68
CA GLU A 326 -13.51 1.88 17.18
C GLU A 326 -12.17 1.71 16.46
N ALA A 327 -11.66 2.80 15.85
CA ALA A 327 -10.30 2.83 15.35
C ALA A 327 -9.34 3.31 16.45
N GLY A 328 -8.23 2.61 16.62
CA GLY A 328 -7.16 2.97 17.55
C GLY A 328 -5.81 3.04 16.85
N TYR A 329 -4.95 3.94 17.31
CA TYR A 329 -3.62 4.16 16.77
C TYR A 329 -2.54 4.03 17.84
N ILE A 330 -1.34 3.67 17.42
CA ILE A 330 -0.15 3.55 18.26
C ILE A 330 0.94 4.42 17.66
N ILE A 331 1.47 5.30 18.49
CA ILE A 331 2.60 6.15 18.14
C ILE A 331 3.89 5.35 18.35
N ILE A 332 4.58 5.05 17.26
CA ILE A 332 5.91 4.44 17.29
C ILE A 332 6.90 5.58 17.03
N SER A 333 7.21 6.39 18.04
CA SER A 333 8.06 7.58 17.83
C SER A 333 9.52 7.20 17.58
N SER A 334 10.19 7.99 16.73
CA SER A 334 11.65 8.08 16.76
C SER A 334 12.08 9.12 17.81
N LYS A 335 13.35 9.10 18.22
CA LYS A 335 13.89 9.79 19.40
C LYS A 335 13.84 11.33 19.36
N ASN A 336 13.50 11.92 18.20
CA ASN A 336 13.34 13.34 17.97
C ASN A 336 11.91 13.58 17.47
N ASP A 337 11.12 14.40 18.17
CA ASP A 337 9.67 14.66 17.96
C ASP A 337 9.21 15.10 16.55
N SER A 338 10.11 15.15 15.56
CA SER A 338 9.89 15.61 14.19
C SER A 338 9.34 14.55 13.23
N THR A 339 9.48 13.25 13.53
CA THR A 339 8.95 12.16 12.69
C THR A 339 8.02 11.29 13.51
N ARG A 340 6.74 11.27 13.13
CA ARG A 340 5.68 10.53 13.81
C ARG A 340 5.20 9.38 12.93
N ILE A 341 5.15 8.19 13.51
CA ILE A 341 4.76 6.96 12.83
C ILE A 341 3.56 6.41 13.58
N SER A 342 2.52 6.10 12.82
CA SER A 342 1.28 5.55 13.33
C SER A 342 1.11 4.15 12.77
N THR A 343 0.73 3.23 13.63
CA THR A 343 0.01 2.02 13.20
C THR A 343 -1.41 2.12 13.73
N THR A 344 -2.39 1.79 12.91
CA THR A 344 -3.82 1.89 13.25
C THR A 344 -4.45 0.53 13.04
N GLY A 345 -5.29 0.13 13.98
CA GLY A 345 -6.10 -1.08 13.90
C GLY A 345 -7.57 -0.77 14.20
N PHE A 346 -8.45 -1.62 13.67
CA PHE A 346 -9.87 -1.63 14.03
C PHE A 346 -10.08 -2.55 15.22
N TRP A 347 -10.91 -2.10 16.16
CA TRP A 347 -11.34 -2.84 17.33
C TRP A 347 -12.88 -2.81 17.35
N ARG A 348 -13.49 -3.90 17.80
CA ARG A 348 -14.89 -3.92 18.23
C ARG A 348 -14.95 -3.87 19.74
#